data_AF-A0A942RXM6-F1
#
_entry.id   AF-A0A942RXM6-F1
#
_cell.length_a   1.000
_cell.length_b   1.000
_cell.length_c   1.000
_cell.angle_alpha   90.00
_cell.angle_beta   90.00
_cell.angle_gamma   90.00
#
_symmetry.space_group_name_H-M   'P 1'
#
loop_
_entity.id
_entity.type
_entity.pdbx_description
1 polymer ?
#
loop_
_entity_poly.entity_id
_entity_poly.type
_entity_poly.pdbx_seq_one_letter_code
_entity_poly.pdbx_strand_id
1 'polypeptide(L)'
;MPPLRAMRLFCLILPGLLMTGCAGFNSASDTNAENRYDPYAQSGIDELLAFGASMAGMEDEDRAEVCKSLLNTQKISPSDGKQLHLMIGRLLSNACGDIPAILDGVQSISPAYASDERVQRLIAIHTQALQRIQHQSEKLHVVEQKQKKIKSTLDSKEPAGPQKNENRLLREKLEAIRSMEKQMDESVDNN
;
A
#
# COMPACT_ATOMS: atom_id res chain seq x y z
N MET A 1 -47.15 -11.80 -69.62
CA MET A 1 -47.58 -10.61 -68.84
C MET A 1 -47.94 -11.08 -67.44
N PRO A 2 -47.49 -10.47 -66.32
CA PRO A 2 -46.21 -9.85 -65.95
C PRO A 2 -45.30 -10.84 -65.17
N PRO A 3 -44.04 -10.51 -64.85
CA PRO A 3 -43.72 -10.12 -63.47
C PRO A 3 -42.71 -8.95 -63.49
N LEU A 4 -42.12 -8.59 -62.34
CA LEU A 4 -41.09 -7.52 -62.19
C LEU A 4 -41.63 -6.13 -61.81
N ARG A 5 -42.34 -6.03 -60.68
CA ARG A 5 -42.45 -4.75 -59.95
C ARG A 5 -42.09 -4.81 -58.47
N ALA A 6 -41.68 -5.97 -57.94
CA ALA A 6 -41.40 -6.14 -56.50
C ALA A 6 -39.90 -6.25 -56.16
N MET A 7 -38.98 -5.82 -57.04
CA MET A 7 -37.53 -5.98 -56.82
C MET A 7 -36.74 -4.71 -57.16
N ARG A 8 -37.32 -3.53 -56.92
CA ARG A 8 -36.63 -2.23 -57.10
C ARG A 8 -36.84 -1.22 -55.96
N LEU A 9 -37.54 -1.58 -54.89
CA LEU A 9 -37.81 -0.67 -53.78
C LEU A 9 -37.10 -1.02 -52.46
N PHE A 10 -36.14 -1.94 -52.48
CA PHE A 10 -35.38 -2.35 -51.28
C PHE A 10 -33.86 -2.14 -51.39
N CYS A 11 -33.39 -1.30 -52.33
CA CYS A 11 -31.96 -1.04 -52.54
C CYS A 11 -31.51 0.41 -52.30
N LEU A 12 -32.33 1.26 -51.67
CA LEU A 12 -31.97 2.67 -51.42
C LEU A 12 -32.07 3.09 -49.93
N ILE A 13 -31.92 2.15 -48.99
CA ILE A 13 -31.90 2.46 -47.55
C ILE A 13 -30.66 1.89 -46.85
N LEU A 14 -29.60 1.51 -47.59
CA LEU A 14 -28.45 0.82 -47.00
C LEU A 14 -27.04 1.46 -47.15
N PRO A 15 -26.83 2.67 -47.72
CA PRO A 15 -25.52 3.32 -47.58
C PRO A 15 -25.50 4.50 -46.58
N GLY A 16 -26.64 4.90 -45.99
CA GLY A 16 -26.73 6.12 -45.18
C GLY A 16 -26.29 6.01 -43.71
N LEU A 17 -26.11 4.80 -43.17
CA LEU A 17 -25.84 4.61 -41.73
C LEU A 17 -24.34 4.51 -41.37
N LEU A 18 -23.43 4.68 -42.33
CA LEU A 18 -21.98 4.53 -42.13
C LEU A 18 -21.20 5.85 -42.00
N MET A 19 -21.88 6.99 -41.87
CA MET A 19 -21.24 8.32 -41.78
C MET A 19 -21.65 9.12 -40.54
N THR A 20 -21.78 8.46 -39.38
CA THR A 20 -21.75 9.15 -38.08
C THR A 20 -20.61 8.59 -37.23
N GLY A 21 -19.39 8.79 -37.71
CA GLY A 21 -18.19 8.74 -36.87
C GLY A 21 -18.17 9.95 -35.94
N CYS A 22 -17.97 9.69 -34.65
CA CYS A 22 -17.89 10.68 -33.59
C CYS A 22 -16.77 11.70 -33.84
N ALA A 23 -17.10 12.95 -34.19
CA ALA A 23 -16.20 14.07 -34.04
C ALA A 23 -16.20 14.50 -32.56
N GLY A 24 -15.54 13.69 -31.72
CA GLY A 24 -15.29 14.00 -30.32
C GLY A 24 -14.08 14.92 -30.19
N PHE A 25 -14.35 16.18 -29.86
CA PHE A 25 -13.51 17.10 -29.08
C PHE A 25 -12.00 17.15 -29.41
N ASN A 26 -11.63 18.13 -30.25
CA ASN A 26 -10.27 18.69 -30.22
C ASN A 26 -10.07 19.44 -28.89
N SER A 27 -9.59 18.77 -27.85
CA SER A 27 -8.69 19.46 -26.92
C SER A 27 -7.29 19.32 -27.50
N ALA A 28 -6.68 20.46 -27.82
CA ALA A 28 -5.24 20.55 -27.95
C ALA A 28 -4.64 20.17 -26.59
N SER A 29 -4.39 18.88 -26.40
CA SER A 29 -3.43 18.45 -25.40
C SER A 29 -2.09 18.57 -26.09
N ASP A 30 -1.27 19.51 -25.63
CA ASP A 30 0.16 19.59 -25.95
C ASP A 30 0.80 18.23 -25.63
N THR A 31 0.75 17.29 -26.56
CA THR A 31 1.49 16.04 -26.49
C THR A 31 2.92 16.31 -26.95
N ASN A 32 3.63 17.12 -26.16
CA ASN A 32 5.02 16.82 -25.83
C ASN A 32 5.04 15.75 -24.73
N ALA A 33 4.31 14.64 -24.96
CA ALA A 33 4.58 13.42 -24.24
C ALA A 33 5.86 12.87 -24.89
N GLU A 34 7.01 13.39 -24.44
CA GLU A 34 8.24 12.61 -24.49
C GLU A 34 7.85 11.20 -24.06
N ASN A 35 8.09 10.24 -24.93
CA ASN A 35 7.87 8.82 -24.70
C ASN A 35 8.90 8.37 -23.64
N ARG A 36 8.74 8.88 -22.42
CA ARG A 36 9.64 8.65 -21.28
C ARG A 36 9.32 7.23 -20.86
N TYR A 37 10.21 6.31 -21.24
CA TYR A 37 10.12 4.92 -20.85
C TYR A 37 10.00 4.85 -19.33
N ASP A 38 8.89 4.29 -18.87
CA ASP A 38 8.61 4.07 -17.46
C ASP A 38 8.61 2.57 -17.21
N PRO A 39 9.66 2.02 -16.59
CA PRO A 39 9.80 0.58 -16.39
C PRO A 39 8.71 0.00 -15.47
N TYR A 40 7.95 0.85 -14.77
CA TYR A 40 6.94 0.43 -13.81
C TYR A 40 5.51 0.60 -14.33
N ALA A 41 5.30 1.14 -15.53
CA ALA A 41 3.96 1.44 -16.03
C ALA A 41 3.13 0.16 -16.36
N GLN A 42 3.79 -0.88 -16.84
CA GLN A 42 3.20 -2.21 -17.07
C GLN A 42 4.12 -3.25 -16.45
N SER A 43 3.58 -4.15 -15.63
CA SER A 43 4.41 -5.03 -14.81
C SER A 43 3.88 -6.45 -14.80
N GLY A 44 4.59 -7.35 -15.48
CA GLY A 44 4.33 -8.78 -15.38
C GLY A 44 4.78 -9.34 -14.04
N ILE A 45 4.50 -10.63 -13.82
CA ILE A 45 4.86 -11.30 -12.58
C ILE A 45 6.38 -11.30 -12.34
N ASP A 46 7.17 -11.51 -13.40
CA ASP A 46 8.62 -11.67 -13.29
C ASP A 46 9.27 -10.33 -12.91
N GLU A 47 8.79 -9.22 -13.45
CA GLU A 47 9.23 -7.87 -13.09
C GLU A 47 8.90 -7.54 -11.63
N LEU A 48 7.68 -7.87 -11.18
CA LEU A 48 7.24 -7.64 -9.81
C LEU A 48 8.07 -8.45 -8.80
N LEU A 49 8.36 -9.71 -9.11
CA LEU A 49 9.21 -10.56 -8.28
C LEU A 49 10.66 -10.08 -8.27
N ALA A 50 11.21 -9.69 -9.43
CA ALA A 50 12.55 -9.14 -9.54
C ALA A 50 12.70 -7.84 -8.74
N PHE A 51 11.69 -6.96 -8.80
CA PHE A 51 11.65 -5.75 -7.99
C PHE A 51 11.68 -6.05 -6.49
N GLY A 52 10.82 -6.97 -6.03
CA GLY A 52 10.80 -7.37 -4.62
C GLY A 52 12.13 -7.98 -4.16
N ALA A 53 12.73 -8.84 -4.98
CA ALA A 53 14.04 -9.41 -4.71
C ALA A 53 15.16 -8.35 -4.65
N SER A 54 15.13 -7.38 -5.57
CA SER A 54 16.07 -6.28 -5.60
C SER A 54 15.95 -5.40 -4.35
N MET A 55 14.73 -4.99 -3.97
CA MET A 55 14.49 -4.20 -2.75
C MET A 55 14.89 -4.92 -1.47
N ALA A 56 14.70 -6.24 -1.40
CA ALA A 56 15.09 -7.04 -0.24
C ALA A 56 16.61 -7.06 -0.02
N GLY A 57 17.40 -6.90 -1.08
CA GLY A 57 18.87 -6.82 -1.01
C GLY A 57 19.44 -5.41 -0.85
N MET A 58 18.61 -4.36 -0.82
CA MET A 58 19.04 -2.96 -0.64
C MET A 58 19.21 -2.61 0.84
N GLU A 59 19.91 -1.51 1.12
CA GLU A 59 19.88 -0.87 2.44
C GLU A 59 18.58 -0.10 2.66
N ASP A 60 18.27 0.27 3.92
CA ASP A 60 17.04 0.97 4.28
C ASP A 60 16.89 2.34 3.59
N GLU A 61 18.00 3.09 3.48
CA GLU A 61 18.03 4.39 2.82
C GLU A 61 17.70 4.28 1.33
N ASP A 62 18.30 3.31 0.64
CA ASP A 62 18.10 3.06 -0.79
C ASP A 62 16.66 2.62 -1.07
N ARG A 63 16.12 1.71 -0.25
CA ARG A 63 14.70 1.32 -0.32
C ARG A 63 13.80 2.56 -0.20
N ALA A 64 14.10 3.45 0.74
CA ALA A 64 13.31 4.64 0.97
C ALA A 64 13.37 5.62 -0.22
N GLU A 65 14.52 5.77 -0.86
CA GLU A 65 14.67 6.59 -2.07
C GLU A 65 13.88 6.03 -3.25
N VAL A 66 13.99 4.73 -3.51
CA VAL A 66 13.22 4.04 -4.56
C VAL A 66 11.73 4.22 -4.34
N CYS A 67 11.24 3.98 -3.11
CA CYS A 67 9.85 4.18 -2.74
C CYS A 67 9.36 5.62 -2.96
N LYS A 68 10.16 6.63 -2.58
CA LYS A 68 9.82 8.05 -2.79
C LYS A 68 9.72 8.39 -4.27
N SER A 69 10.68 7.92 -5.06
CA SER A 69 10.68 8.09 -6.52
C SER A 69 9.44 7.46 -7.16
N LEU A 70 9.10 6.23 -6.75
CA LEU A 70 7.93 5.51 -7.23
C LEU A 70 6.61 6.21 -6.85
N LEU A 71 6.49 6.71 -5.63
CA LEU A 71 5.33 7.51 -5.21
C LEU A 71 5.19 8.80 -6.01
N ASN A 72 6.30 9.49 -6.28
CA ASN A 72 6.27 10.73 -7.06
C ASN A 72 5.84 10.47 -8.51
N THR A 73 6.36 9.41 -9.13
CA THR A 73 5.98 9.03 -10.49
C THR A 73 4.53 8.53 -10.57
N GLN A 74 4.01 7.87 -9.52
CA GLN A 74 2.60 7.47 -9.44
C GLN A 74 1.66 8.68 -9.33
N LYS A 75 2.07 9.76 -8.64
CA LYS A 75 1.29 11.00 -8.57
C LYS A 75 1.22 11.73 -9.91
N ILE A 76 2.30 11.70 -10.69
CA ILE A 76 2.41 12.39 -11.98
C ILE A 76 1.71 11.59 -13.08
N SER A 77 1.96 10.29 -13.13
CA SER A 77 1.42 9.38 -14.14
C SER A 77 0.97 8.09 -13.46
N PRO A 78 -0.29 8.04 -12.99
CA PRO A 78 -0.84 6.88 -12.32
C PRO A 78 -0.83 5.66 -13.25
N SER A 79 -0.39 4.52 -12.73
CA SER A 79 -0.48 3.25 -13.44
C SER A 79 -0.66 2.10 -12.46
N ASP A 80 -1.33 1.04 -12.93
CA ASP A 80 -1.53 -0.18 -12.15
C ASP A 80 -0.19 -0.87 -11.85
N GLY A 81 0.76 -0.86 -12.78
CA GLY A 81 2.08 -1.47 -12.58
C GLY A 81 2.84 -0.82 -11.42
N LYS A 82 2.85 0.51 -11.34
CA LYS A 82 3.44 1.25 -10.21
C LYS A 82 2.69 0.97 -8.91
N GLN A 83 1.36 0.85 -8.96
CA GLN A 83 0.56 0.51 -7.79
C GLN A 83 0.96 -0.86 -7.22
N LEU A 84 1.19 -1.85 -8.10
CA LEU A 84 1.67 -3.17 -7.71
C LEU A 84 3.09 -3.13 -7.14
N HIS A 85 3.98 -2.33 -7.73
CA HIS A 85 5.31 -2.10 -7.18
C HIS A 85 5.27 -1.44 -5.79
N LEU A 86 4.40 -0.45 -5.57
CA LEU A 86 4.21 0.18 -4.26
C LEU A 86 3.69 -0.82 -3.21
N MET A 87 2.78 -1.72 -3.61
CA MET A 87 2.27 -2.79 -2.75
C MET A 87 3.39 -3.73 -2.29
N ILE A 88 4.26 -4.17 -3.21
CA ILE A 88 5.42 -5.02 -2.88
C ILE A 88 6.42 -4.25 -2.02
N GLY A 89 6.77 -3.04 -2.44
CA GLY A 89 7.74 -2.19 -1.75
C GLY A 89 7.31 -1.83 -0.33
N ARG A 90 6.01 -1.68 -0.07
CA ARG A 90 5.49 -1.37 1.28
C ARG A 90 5.75 -2.48 2.30
N LEU A 91 5.84 -3.75 1.88
CA LEU A 91 6.23 -4.84 2.78
C LEU A 91 7.69 -4.72 3.22
N LEU A 92 8.52 -4.01 2.45
CA LEU A 92 9.96 -3.90 2.65
C LEU A 92 10.38 -2.51 3.18
N SER A 93 9.56 -1.48 2.97
CA SER A 93 9.85 -0.13 3.43
C SER A 93 8.58 0.68 3.71
N ASN A 94 8.59 1.36 4.86
CA ASN A 94 7.52 2.29 5.24
C ASN A 94 7.49 3.57 4.39
N ALA A 95 8.50 3.81 3.56
CA ALA A 95 8.55 4.97 2.68
C ALA A 95 7.66 4.82 1.43
N CYS A 96 7.19 3.61 1.11
CA CYS A 96 6.37 3.32 -0.08
C CYS A 96 4.91 3.78 0.03
N GLY A 97 4.58 4.61 1.03
CA GLY A 97 3.25 5.19 1.20
C GLY A 97 2.41 4.45 2.24
N ASP A 98 1.20 4.93 2.49
CA ASP A 98 0.34 4.38 3.53
C ASP A 98 -0.41 3.13 3.08
N ILE A 99 -0.51 2.14 3.96
CA ILE A 99 -1.16 0.85 3.65
C ILE A 99 -2.60 1.03 3.14
N PRO A 100 -3.48 1.86 3.75
CA PRO A 100 -4.84 2.02 3.26
C PRO A 100 -4.90 2.55 1.82
N ALA A 101 -4.12 3.58 1.50
CA ALA A 101 -4.07 4.15 0.15
C ALA A 101 -3.55 3.15 -0.89
N ILE A 102 -2.61 2.30 -0.50
CA ILE A 102 -2.09 1.24 -1.36
C ILE A 102 -3.17 0.20 -1.64
N LEU A 103 -3.86 -0.27 -0.59
CA LEU A 103 -4.91 -1.27 -0.70
C LEU A 103 -6.10 -0.77 -1.53
N ASP A 104 -6.47 0.50 -1.38
CA ASP A 104 -7.52 1.14 -2.19
C ASP A 104 -7.13 1.18 -3.67
N GLY A 105 -5.89 1.57 -3.96
CA GLY A 105 -5.39 1.58 -5.34
C GLY A 105 -5.32 0.18 -5.95
N VAL A 106 -4.95 -0.84 -5.18
CA VAL A 106 -4.91 -2.24 -5.66
C VAL A 106 -6.30 -2.76 -6.02
N GLN A 107 -7.34 -2.38 -5.26
CA GLN A 107 -8.72 -2.75 -5.58
C GLN A 107 -9.24 -2.12 -6.88
N SER A 108 -8.66 -0.99 -7.30
CA SER A 108 -8.99 -0.31 -8.55
C SER A 108 -8.25 -0.81 -9.79
N ILE A 109 -7.35 -1.80 -9.65
CA ILE A 109 -6.52 -2.29 -10.76
C ILE A 109 -7.38 -2.89 -11.87
N SER A 110 -7.00 -2.59 -13.11
CA SER A 110 -7.68 -3.05 -14.31
C SER A 110 -7.81 -4.58 -14.39
N PRO A 111 -8.93 -5.11 -14.92
CA PRO A 111 -9.09 -6.53 -15.23
C PRO A 111 -8.03 -7.10 -16.17
N ALA A 112 -7.24 -6.27 -16.86
CA ALA A 112 -6.10 -6.73 -17.66
C ALA A 112 -5.10 -7.54 -16.80
N TYR A 113 -4.82 -7.11 -15.57
CA TYR A 113 -4.00 -7.86 -14.61
C TYR A 113 -4.73 -9.07 -14.02
N ALA A 114 -6.06 -9.11 -14.15
CA ALA A 114 -6.86 -10.27 -13.81
C ALA A 114 -6.78 -11.38 -14.87
N SER A 115 -6.08 -11.20 -15.98
CA SER A 115 -5.87 -12.28 -16.95
C SER A 115 -4.73 -13.24 -16.59
N ASP A 116 -3.71 -12.80 -15.84
CA ASP A 116 -2.63 -13.66 -15.35
C ASP A 116 -2.92 -14.13 -13.92
N GLU A 117 -3.26 -15.41 -13.76
CA GLU A 117 -3.53 -16.02 -12.45
C GLU A 117 -2.37 -15.90 -11.46
N ARG A 118 -1.12 -15.87 -11.94
CA ARG A 118 0.06 -15.78 -11.07
C ARG A 118 0.14 -14.39 -10.44
N VAL A 119 -0.14 -13.35 -11.23
CA VAL A 119 -0.22 -11.97 -10.74
C VAL A 119 -1.37 -11.83 -9.74
N GLN A 120 -2.53 -12.42 -10.03
CA GLN A 120 -3.65 -12.42 -9.08
C GLN A 120 -3.28 -13.05 -7.73
N ARG A 121 -2.60 -14.21 -7.74
CA ARG A 121 -2.16 -14.88 -6.52
C ARG A 121 -1.14 -14.02 -5.76
N LEU A 122 -0.22 -13.38 -6.47
CA LEU A 122 0.73 -12.45 -5.87
C LEU A 122 0.00 -11.29 -5.17
N ILE A 123 -0.96 -10.65 -5.87
CA ILE A 123 -1.79 -9.57 -5.35
C ILE A 123 -2.53 -10.03 -4.09
N ALA A 124 -3.17 -11.20 -4.13
CA ALA A 124 -3.92 -11.72 -2.99
C ALA A 124 -3.03 -11.94 -1.75
N ILE A 125 -1.86 -12.54 -1.93
CA ILE A 125 -0.90 -12.78 -0.84
C ILE A 125 -0.41 -11.47 -0.24
N HIS A 126 0.01 -10.52 -1.08
CA HIS A 126 0.55 -9.23 -0.63
C HIS A 126 -0.52 -8.36 0.03
N THR A 127 -1.73 -8.34 -0.53
CA THR A 127 -2.91 -7.70 0.07
C THR A 127 -3.16 -8.23 1.47
N GLN A 128 -3.18 -9.55 1.65
CA GLN A 128 -3.42 -10.16 2.95
C GLN A 128 -2.28 -9.86 3.94
N ALA A 129 -1.03 -9.83 3.48
CA ALA A 129 0.12 -9.46 4.31
C ALA A 129 0.01 -8.01 4.81
N LEU A 130 -0.32 -7.07 3.93
CA LEU A 130 -0.53 -5.66 4.27
C LEU A 130 -1.69 -5.46 5.25
N GLN A 131 -2.82 -6.14 5.05
CA GLN A 131 -3.95 -6.09 5.99
C GLN A 131 -3.56 -6.56 7.40
N ARG A 132 -2.72 -7.61 7.50
CA ARG A 132 -2.21 -8.07 8.81
C ARG A 132 -1.34 -7.02 9.48
N ILE A 133 -0.44 -6.37 8.72
CA ILE A 133 0.42 -5.29 9.23
C ILE A 133 -0.44 -4.12 9.72
N GLN A 134 -1.44 -3.70 8.94
CA GLN A 134 -2.36 -2.62 9.32
C GLN A 134 -3.09 -2.94 10.63
N HIS A 135 -3.70 -4.13 10.73
CA HIS A 135 -4.40 -4.52 11.95
C HIS A 135 -3.49 -4.63 13.18
N GLN A 136 -2.23 -5.04 13.01
CA GLN A 136 -1.25 -5.04 14.09
C GLN A 136 -0.92 -3.62 14.54
N SER A 137 -0.72 -2.69 13.60
CA SER A 137 -0.48 -1.28 13.90
C SER A 137 -1.65 -0.64 14.65
N GLU A 138 -2.89 -0.91 14.22
CA GLU A 138 -4.10 -0.42 14.90
C GLU A 138 -4.21 -0.94 16.33
N LYS A 139 -3.90 -2.23 16.55
CA LYS A 139 -3.90 -2.84 17.89
C LYS A 139 -2.86 -2.20 18.80
N LEU A 140 -1.64 -1.97 18.30
CA LEU A 140 -0.58 -1.31 19.07
C LEU A 140 -1.00 0.10 19.48
N HIS A 141 -1.60 0.87 18.56
CA HIS A 141 -2.09 2.21 18.87
C HIS A 141 -3.19 2.21 19.94
N VAL A 142 -4.12 1.24 19.91
CA VAL A 142 -5.15 1.09 20.97
C VAL A 142 -4.52 0.75 22.32
N VAL A 143 -3.48 -0.09 22.35
CA VAL A 143 -2.75 -0.42 23.58
C VAL A 143 -2.03 0.81 24.13
N GLU A 144 -1.34 1.57 23.28
CA GLU A 144 -0.68 2.83 23.68
C GLU A 144 -1.67 3.85 24.23
N GLN A 145 -2.84 4.02 23.59
CA GLN A 145 -3.87 4.92 24.09
C GLN A 145 -4.41 4.48 25.45
N LYS A 146 -4.61 3.16 25.65
CA LYS A 146 -5.02 2.61 26.95
C LYS A 146 -3.95 2.85 28.01
N GLN A 147 -2.67 2.64 27.69
CA GLN A 147 -1.57 2.93 28.60
C GLN A 147 -1.48 4.42 28.95
N LYS A 148 -1.61 5.33 27.97
CA LYS A 148 -1.64 6.78 28.21
C LYS A 148 -2.81 7.19 29.12
N LYS A 149 -3.99 6.58 28.94
CA LYS A 149 -5.17 6.82 29.79
C LYS A 149 -5.00 6.28 31.21
N ILE A 150 -4.35 5.13 31.37
CA ILE A 150 -4.03 4.57 32.70
C ILE A 150 -2.97 5.45 33.40
N LYS A 151 -1.94 5.90 32.67
CA LYS A 151 -0.95 6.82 33.20
C LYS A 151 -1.57 8.16 33.62
N SER A 152 -2.44 8.74 32.79
CA SER A 152 -3.11 10.01 33.12
C SER A 152 -4.10 9.89 34.29
N THR A 153 -4.68 8.72 34.52
CA THR A 153 -5.55 8.47 35.69
C THR A 153 -4.78 8.17 36.97
N LEU A 154 -3.56 7.63 36.86
CA LEU A 154 -2.63 7.51 37.99
C LEU A 154 -2.06 8.89 38.39
N ASP A 155 -1.64 9.69 37.41
CA ASP A 155 -1.13 11.06 37.66
C ASP A 155 -2.25 12.01 38.17
N SER A 156 -3.51 11.80 37.76
CA SER A 156 -4.65 12.60 38.25
C SER A 156 -5.15 12.20 39.64
N LYS A 157 -4.57 11.16 40.26
CA LYS A 157 -4.96 10.67 41.60
C LYS A 157 -3.84 10.79 42.62
N GLU A 158 -2.84 11.65 42.39
CA GLU A 158 -1.94 12.10 43.45
C GLU A 158 -2.62 13.24 44.25
N PRO A 159 -3.04 13.00 45.51
CA PRO A 159 -3.30 14.11 46.41
C PRO A 159 -1.96 14.78 46.71
N ALA A 160 -1.91 16.11 46.56
CA ALA A 160 -0.81 16.93 47.01
C ALA A 160 -0.49 16.62 48.50
N GLY A 161 0.62 15.91 48.75
CA GLY A 161 1.08 15.51 50.08
C GLY A 161 2.43 14.80 49.99
N PRO A 162 3.32 14.99 50.99
CA PRO A 162 4.63 15.59 50.83
C PRO A 162 5.69 14.64 50.23
N GLN A 163 6.67 15.22 49.53
CA GLN A 163 7.89 14.70 48.87
C GLN A 163 8.72 13.58 49.58
N LYS A 164 8.27 13.01 50.70
CA LYS A 164 8.96 11.95 51.44
C LYS A 164 8.76 10.54 50.86
N ASN A 165 7.76 10.32 50.01
CA ASN A 165 7.48 8.98 49.48
C ASN A 165 8.17 8.67 48.14
N GLU A 166 8.59 9.66 47.35
CA GLU A 166 9.28 9.40 46.08
C GLU A 166 10.59 8.65 46.29
N ASN A 167 11.38 9.01 47.30
CA ASN A 167 12.67 8.37 47.56
C ASN A 167 12.51 6.91 48.03
N ARG A 168 11.41 6.59 48.74
CA ARG A 168 11.07 5.21 49.12
C ARG A 168 10.61 4.40 47.91
N LEU A 169 9.80 5.01 47.05
CA LEU A 169 9.25 4.36 45.86
C LEU A 169 10.31 4.16 44.77
N LEU A 170 11.29 5.06 44.67
CA LEU A 170 12.48 4.90 43.84
C LEU A 170 13.40 3.78 44.36
N ARG A 171 13.57 3.63 45.69
CA ARG A 171 14.30 2.50 46.27
C ARG A 171 13.61 1.17 46.01
N GLU A 172 12.30 1.12 46.14
CA GLU A 172 11.52 -0.10 45.87
C GLU A 172 11.58 -0.49 44.39
N LYS A 173 11.55 0.48 43.47
CA LYS A 173 11.76 0.25 42.03
C LYS A 173 13.18 -0.23 41.71
N LEU A 174 14.20 0.33 42.35
CA LEU A 174 15.59 -0.11 42.17
C LEU A 174 15.82 -1.52 42.72
N GLU A 175 15.19 -1.88 43.84
CA GLU A 175 15.25 -3.24 44.40
C GLU A 175 14.50 -4.26 43.52
N ALA A 176 13.36 -3.88 42.93
CA ALA A 176 12.64 -4.72 41.99
C ALA A 176 13.48 -4.98 40.71
N ILE A 177 14.13 -3.96 40.17
CA ILE A 177 15.03 -4.12 39.00
C ILE A 177 16.22 -5.02 39.35
N ARG A 178 16.86 -4.79 40.50
CA ARG A 178 17.98 -5.63 40.96
C ARG A 178 17.54 -7.08 41.22
N SER A 179 16.31 -7.30 41.67
CA SER A 179 15.75 -8.66 41.84
C SER A 179 15.46 -9.34 40.49
N MET A 180 15.02 -8.59 39.48
CA MET A 180 14.80 -9.13 38.13
C MET A 180 16.12 -9.44 37.44
N GLU A 181 17.14 -8.59 37.57
CA GLU A 181 18.50 -8.87 37.07
C GLU A 181 19.07 -10.13 37.69
N LYS A 182 18.92 -10.31 39.01
CA LYS A 182 19.37 -11.52 39.70
C LYS A 182 18.66 -12.79 39.21
N GLN A 183 17.35 -12.72 38.95
CA GLN A 183 16.61 -13.86 38.37
C GLN A 183 17.03 -14.16 36.93
N MET A 184 17.42 -13.14 36.16
CA MET A 184 17.95 -13.33 34.81
C MET A 184 19.35 -13.95 34.84
N ASP A 185 20.25 -13.51 35.73
CA ASP A 185 21.58 -14.09 35.87
C ASP A 185 21.54 -15.54 36.37
N GLU A 186 20.66 -15.86 37.34
CA GLU A 186 20.46 -17.24 37.82
C GLU A 186 19.85 -18.17 36.75
N SER A 187 19.20 -17.62 35.72
CA SER A 187 18.65 -18.40 34.60
C SER A 187 19.68 -18.70 33.50
N VAL A 188 20.81 -17.98 33.48
CA VAL A 188 21.91 -18.18 32.53
C VAL A 188 22.93 -19.20 33.05
N ASP A 189 23.12 -19.29 34.36
CA ASP A 189 24.07 -20.24 34.99
C ASP A 189 23.50 -21.67 35.20
N ASN A 190 22.26 -21.93 34.80
CA ASN A 190 21.59 -23.25 34.92
C ASN A 190 21.44 -24.01 33.58
N ASN A 191 22.28 -23.71 32.60
CA ASN A 191 22.42 -24.48 31.34
C ASN A 191 23.89 -24.87 31.10
#